data_AF-A0A8K0G6V1-F1
#
_entry.id   AF-A0A8K0G6V1-F1
#
_cell.length_a   1.000
_cell.length_b   1.000
_cell.length_c   1.000
_cell.angle_alpha   90.00
_cell.angle_beta   90.00
_cell.angle_gamma   90.00
#
_symmetry.space_group_name_H-M   'P 1'
#
loop_
_entity.id
_entity.type
_entity.pdbx_description
1 polymer ?
#
loop_
_entity_poly.entity_id
_entity_poly.type
_entity_poly.pdbx_seq_one_letter_code
_entity_poly.pdbx_strand_id
1 'polypeptide(L)'
;MPKRRIVVGETEIIPLYDVPHMIKGIGNQLLAKNLIWHKNDKILAGKWKDIETACSIDIESDDVRLLPKITELHLNSAKIPKMKVSLATQVFSHTMAAAIAIMARNSKTSSTGSVTVEPRTIETTRIIKLFDSIFDRLDGGTFKAPAVKPPKGTVAAGSSHLQF
;
A
#
# COMPACT_ATOMS: atom_id res chain seq x y z
N MET A 1 24.82 4.89 -8.45
CA MET A 1 24.12 3.59 -8.49
C MET A 1 24.68 2.76 -9.64
N PRO A 2 24.89 1.44 -9.51
CA PRO A 2 25.37 0.63 -10.61
C PRO A 2 24.28 0.58 -11.68
N LYS A 3 24.61 1.09 -12.87
CA LYS A 3 23.78 0.98 -14.07
C LYS A 3 23.78 -0.49 -14.50
N ARG A 4 22.80 -1.28 -14.03
CA ARG A 4 22.55 -2.65 -14.54
C ARG A 4 22.00 -2.53 -15.96
N ARG A 5 22.86 -2.24 -16.92
CA ARG A 5 22.52 -2.14 -18.35
C ARG A 5 23.14 -3.31 -19.06
N ILE A 6 22.34 -3.97 -19.87
CA ILE A 6 22.79 -5.03 -20.77
C ILE A 6 22.87 -4.39 -22.14
N VAL A 7 24.03 -4.40 -22.78
CA VAL A 7 24.22 -3.88 -24.12
C VAL A 7 24.43 -5.06 -25.06
N VAL A 8 23.64 -5.13 -26.13
CA VAL A 8 23.76 -6.15 -27.18
C VAL A 8 23.93 -5.43 -28.51
N GLY A 9 25.16 -5.43 -29.04
CA GLY A 9 25.52 -4.58 -30.17
C GLY A 9 25.47 -3.10 -29.79
N GLU A 10 24.67 -2.32 -30.51
CA GLU A 10 24.41 -0.89 -30.24
C GLU A 10 23.11 -0.67 -29.45
N THR A 11 22.39 -1.73 -29.10
CA THR A 11 21.10 -1.65 -28.42
C THR A 11 21.27 -1.79 -26.91
N GLU A 12 20.72 -0.82 -26.18
CA GLU A 12 20.62 -0.87 -24.73
C GLU A 12 19.34 -1.61 -24.30
N ILE A 13 19.51 -2.65 -23.48
CA ILE A 13 18.43 -3.42 -22.87
C ILE A 13 18.31 -3.00 -21.39
N ILE A 14 17.13 -2.52 -21.03
CA ILE A 14 16.78 -2.11 -19.66
C ILE A 14 15.92 -3.21 -19.04
N PRO A 15 16.47 -4.06 -18.15
CA PRO A 15 15.67 -5.07 -17.47
C PRO A 15 14.70 -4.41 -16.48
N LEU A 16 13.42 -4.73 -16.61
CA LEU A 16 12.37 -4.30 -15.68
C LEU A 16 12.02 -5.43 -14.71
N TYR A 17 11.62 -5.05 -13.50
CA TYR A 17 11.14 -6.00 -12.50
C TYR A 17 9.63 -6.24 -12.65
N ASP A 18 9.17 -7.43 -12.26
CA ASP A 18 7.76 -7.74 -12.14
C ASP A 18 7.16 -7.04 -10.90
N VAL A 19 6.44 -5.95 -11.17
CA VAL A 19 5.85 -5.06 -10.17
C VAL A 19 4.79 -5.75 -9.29
N PRO A 20 3.80 -6.48 -9.85
CA PRO A 20 2.91 -7.36 -9.08
C PRO A 20 3.64 -8.25 -8.06
N HIS A 21 4.73 -8.90 -8.47
CA HIS A 21 5.50 -9.76 -7.57
C HIS A 21 6.34 -8.99 -6.56
N MET A 22 6.79 -7.78 -6.86
CA MET A 22 7.44 -6.90 -5.88
C MET A 22 6.48 -6.51 -4.76
N ILE A 23 5.26 -6.07 -5.06
CA ILE A 23 4.27 -5.70 -4.02
C ILE A 23 3.93 -6.89 -3.12
N LYS A 24 3.76 -8.08 -3.71
CA LYS A 24 3.61 -9.33 -2.96
C LYS A 24 4.78 -9.56 -2.00
N GLY A 25 6.01 -9.40 -2.49
CA GLY A 25 7.21 -9.52 -1.66
C GLY A 25 7.22 -8.55 -0.48
N ILE A 26 6.89 -7.28 -0.73
CA ILE A 26 6.78 -6.24 0.31
C ILE A 26 5.68 -6.57 1.32
N GLY A 27 4.52 -7.07 0.88
CA GLY A 27 3.43 -7.47 1.77
C GLY A 27 3.81 -8.62 2.70
N ASN A 28 4.46 -9.65 2.16
CA ASN A 28 4.97 -10.76 2.96
C ASN A 28 6.03 -10.30 3.98
N GLN A 29 6.87 -9.31 3.60
CA GLN A 29 7.84 -8.74 4.53
C GLN A 29 7.17 -7.88 5.61
N LEU A 30 6.15 -7.10 5.27
CA LEU A 30 5.38 -6.32 6.26
C LEU A 30 4.67 -7.23 7.27
N LEU A 31 4.15 -8.37 6.81
CA LEU A 31 3.53 -9.37 7.68
C LEU A 31 4.53 -9.96 8.69
N ALA A 32 5.79 -10.14 8.28
CA ALA A 32 6.83 -10.74 9.12
C ALA A 32 7.63 -9.71 9.94
N LYS A 33 7.74 -8.46 9.47
CA LYS A 33 8.65 -7.42 9.98
C LYS A 33 8.08 -6.02 9.76
N ASN A 34 8.58 -5.05 10.50
CA ASN A 34 8.24 -3.65 10.25
C ASN A 34 8.94 -3.13 8.98
N LEU A 35 8.22 -2.35 8.17
CA LEU A 35 8.80 -1.62 7.05
C LEU A 35 9.36 -0.29 7.55
N ILE A 36 10.66 -0.05 7.39
CA ILE A 36 11.31 1.19 7.79
C ILE A 36 11.56 2.04 6.54
N TRP A 37 11.06 3.27 6.54
CA TRP A 37 11.24 4.22 5.45
C TRP A 37 11.99 5.47 5.93
N HIS A 38 13.20 5.65 5.41
CA HIS A 38 14.00 6.85 5.60
C HIS A 38 13.61 7.90 4.55
N LYS A 39 13.08 9.04 4.99
CA LYS A 39 12.68 10.17 4.12
C LYS A 39 13.05 11.49 4.76
N ASN A 40 13.96 12.25 4.14
CA ASN A 40 14.34 13.62 4.53
C ASN A 40 14.54 13.74 6.05
N ASP A 41 15.49 12.96 6.57
CA ASP A 41 15.86 12.85 8.00
C ASP A 41 14.79 12.30 8.94
N LYS A 42 13.61 11.93 8.43
CA LYS A 42 12.57 11.23 9.18
C LYS A 42 12.63 9.74 8.93
N ILE A 43 12.49 8.97 10.00
CA ILE A 43 12.33 7.51 9.94
C ILE A 43 10.87 7.22 10.23
N LEU A 44 10.17 6.61 9.27
CA LEU A 44 8.79 6.19 9.42
C LEU A 44 8.75 4.66 9.54
N ALA A 45 7.92 4.14 10.43
CA ALA A 45 7.75 2.69 10.62
C ALA A 45 6.34 2.25 10.27
N GLY A 46 6.23 1.40 9.25
CA GLY A 46 5.00 0.72 8.87
C GLY A 46 4.91 -0.62 9.59
N LYS A 47 3.81 -0.85 10.32
CA LYS A 47 3.63 -2.09 11.09
C LYS A 47 2.36 -2.82 10.67
N TRP A 48 2.44 -4.14 10.56
CA TRP A 48 1.27 -4.98 10.31
C TRP A 48 0.21 -4.83 11.41
N LYS A 49 0.64 -4.68 12.67
CA LYS A 49 -0.27 -4.50 13.81
C LYS A 49 -1.18 -3.27 13.66
N ASP A 50 -0.67 -2.19 13.08
CA ASP A 50 -1.46 -0.98 12.85
C ASP A 50 -2.60 -1.26 11.84
N ILE A 51 -2.34 -2.11 10.84
CA ILE A 51 -3.34 -2.56 9.85
C ILE A 51 -4.36 -3.49 10.50
N GLU A 52 -3.90 -4.49 11.27
CA GLU A 52 -4.77 -5.41 12.00
C GLU A 52 -5.72 -4.65 12.91
N THR A 53 -5.21 -3.75 13.75
CA THR A 53 -6.01 -2.96 14.68
C THR A 53 -7.08 -2.13 13.95
N ALA A 54 -6.71 -1.43 12.89
CA ALA A 54 -7.67 -0.64 12.13
C ALA A 54 -8.74 -1.51 11.46
N CYS A 55 -8.36 -2.67 10.92
CA CYS A 55 -9.31 -3.58 10.29
C CYS A 55 -10.23 -4.27 11.30
N SER A 56 -9.72 -4.62 12.49
CA SER A 56 -10.56 -5.16 13.57
C SER A 56 -11.64 -4.17 13.99
N ILE A 57 -11.26 -2.89 14.17
CA ILE A 57 -12.22 -1.83 14.49
C ILE A 57 -13.20 -1.58 13.33
N ASP A 58 -12.76 -1.66 12.08
CA ASP A 58 -13.64 -1.55 10.91
C ASP A 58 -14.70 -2.66 10.88
N ILE A 59 -14.30 -3.91 11.14
CA ILE A 59 -15.18 -5.08 11.10
C ILE A 59 -16.33 -4.94 12.12
N GLU A 60 -16.11 -4.27 13.25
CA GLU A 60 -17.16 -4.00 14.24
C GLU A 60 -18.26 -3.06 13.74
N SER A 61 -18.04 -2.35 12.62
CA SER A 61 -19.04 -1.46 12.01
C SER A 61 -20.03 -2.18 11.09
N ASP A 62 -19.96 -3.52 11.03
CA ASP A 62 -20.85 -4.43 10.32
C ASP A 62 -21.17 -4.02 8.86
N ASP A 63 -22.35 -3.48 8.59
CA ASP A 63 -22.78 -3.09 7.24
C ASP A 63 -22.16 -1.76 6.74
N VAL A 64 -21.56 -0.97 7.62
CA VAL A 64 -21.08 0.41 7.31
C VAL A 64 -19.56 0.50 7.30
N ARG A 65 -18.91 -0.51 6.72
CA ARG A 65 -17.45 -0.66 6.68
C ARG A 65 -16.76 0.30 5.71
N LEU A 66 -15.64 0.87 6.14
CA LEU A 66 -14.71 1.60 5.26
C LEU A 66 -13.90 0.65 4.38
N LEU A 67 -13.70 -0.61 4.84
CA LEU A 67 -12.89 -1.61 4.15
C LEU A 67 -13.69 -2.88 3.77
N PRO A 68 -14.76 -2.77 2.97
CA PRO A 68 -15.66 -3.91 2.67
C PRO A 68 -14.97 -5.04 1.88
N LYS A 69 -13.87 -4.77 1.19
CA LYS A 69 -13.08 -5.78 0.45
C LYS A 69 -12.14 -6.59 1.34
N ILE A 70 -11.86 -6.09 2.55
CA ILE A 70 -10.92 -6.72 3.46
C ILE A 70 -11.65 -7.79 4.27
N THR A 71 -11.13 -9.01 4.15
CA THR A 71 -11.65 -10.25 4.73
C THR A 71 -10.58 -10.94 5.57
N GLU A 72 -10.94 -12.04 6.24
CA GLU A 72 -9.96 -12.83 7.00
C GLU A 72 -8.74 -13.27 6.17
N LEU A 73 -8.91 -13.47 4.87
CA LEU A 73 -7.82 -13.84 3.95
C LEU A 73 -6.73 -12.76 3.83
N HIS A 74 -6.99 -11.54 4.30
CA HIS A 74 -6.04 -10.44 4.30
C HIS A 74 -5.32 -10.29 5.64
N LEU A 75 -5.92 -10.73 6.75
CA LEU A 75 -5.46 -10.41 8.11
C LEU A 75 -4.91 -11.63 8.84
N ASN A 76 -5.57 -12.78 8.69
CA ASN A 76 -5.18 -13.99 9.40
C ASN A 76 -3.94 -14.61 8.75
N SER A 77 -2.79 -14.45 9.39
CA SER A 77 -1.49 -14.94 8.91
C SER A 77 -1.48 -16.43 8.53
N ALA A 78 -2.30 -17.27 9.18
CA ALA A 78 -2.43 -18.68 8.86
C ALA A 78 -3.27 -18.94 7.59
N LYS A 79 -4.18 -18.03 7.24
CA LYS A 79 -5.06 -18.12 6.07
C LYS A 79 -4.59 -17.28 4.87
N ILE A 80 -3.67 -16.33 5.06
CA ILE A 80 -3.18 -15.45 3.98
C ILE A 80 -2.49 -16.29 2.88
N PRO A 81 -3.04 -16.33 1.65
CA PRO A 81 -2.35 -16.95 0.53
C PRO A 81 -1.23 -16.02 0.04
N LYS A 82 -0.01 -16.24 0.54
CA LYS A 82 1.20 -15.43 0.29
C LYS A 82 1.58 -15.23 -1.19
N MET A 83 0.99 -16.03 -2.09
CA MET A 83 1.20 -15.94 -3.54
C MET A 83 0.14 -15.11 -4.27
N LYS A 84 -1.00 -14.80 -3.63
CA LYS A 84 -2.11 -14.09 -4.26
C LYS A 84 -1.85 -12.59 -4.23
N VAL A 85 -1.29 -12.07 -5.33
CA VAL A 85 -0.92 -10.65 -5.48
C VAL A 85 -2.09 -9.71 -5.19
N SER A 86 -3.32 -10.08 -5.61
CA SER A 86 -4.49 -9.23 -5.43
C SER A 86 -4.84 -8.93 -3.96
N LEU A 87 -4.50 -9.82 -3.02
CA LEU A 87 -4.71 -9.53 -1.60
C LEU A 87 -3.65 -8.56 -1.08
N ALA A 88 -2.39 -8.73 -1.50
CA ALA A 88 -1.31 -7.82 -1.15
C ALA A 88 -1.60 -6.40 -1.68
N THR A 89 -2.06 -6.26 -2.93
CA THR A 89 -2.39 -4.94 -3.50
C THR A 89 -3.61 -4.30 -2.82
N GLN A 90 -4.57 -5.09 -2.32
CA GLN A 90 -5.68 -4.56 -1.53
C GLN A 90 -5.23 -4.03 -0.16
N VAL A 91 -4.29 -4.72 0.51
CA VAL A 91 -3.65 -4.21 1.74
C VAL A 91 -2.89 -2.92 1.47
N PHE A 92 -2.17 -2.83 0.35
CA PHE A 92 -1.45 -1.60 -0.04
C PHE A 92 -2.32 -0.57 -0.74
N SER A 93 -3.65 -0.62 -0.64
CA SER A 93 -4.51 0.28 -1.40
C SER A 93 -4.67 1.67 -0.77
N HIS A 94 -4.99 2.66 -1.60
CA HIS A 94 -5.39 4.00 -1.14
C HIS A 94 -6.53 3.94 -0.11
N THR A 95 -7.54 3.09 -0.33
CA THR A 95 -8.69 2.96 0.57
C THR A 95 -8.26 2.45 1.95
N MET A 96 -7.35 1.47 2.00
CA MET A 96 -6.73 1.03 3.27
C MET A 96 -6.06 2.20 3.99
N ALA A 97 -5.18 2.94 3.32
CA ALA A 97 -4.50 4.07 3.94
C ALA A 97 -5.47 5.16 4.40
N ALA A 98 -6.52 5.44 3.63
CA ALA A 98 -7.52 6.45 3.97
C ALA A 98 -8.32 6.04 5.22
N ALA A 99 -8.78 4.79 5.30
CA ALA A 99 -9.49 4.28 6.47
C ALA A 99 -8.65 4.37 7.73
N ILE A 100 -7.40 3.87 7.67
CA ILE A 100 -6.45 3.94 8.78
C ILE A 100 -6.19 5.40 9.20
N ALA A 101 -6.02 6.32 8.24
CA ALA A 101 -5.78 7.74 8.52
C ALA A 101 -6.99 8.42 9.19
N ILE A 102 -8.21 8.10 8.75
CA ILE A 102 -9.45 8.60 9.35
C ILE A 102 -9.55 8.11 10.80
N MET A 103 -9.33 6.82 11.03
CA MET A 103 -9.40 6.25 12.39
C MET A 103 -8.35 6.85 13.32
N ALA A 104 -7.10 7.00 12.86
CA ALA A 104 -6.01 7.58 13.65
C ALA A 104 -6.27 9.06 14.01
N ARG A 105 -6.80 9.85 13.07
CA ARG A 105 -7.13 11.28 13.31
C ARG A 105 -8.25 11.47 14.30
N ASN A 106 -9.20 10.54 14.35
CA ASN A 106 -10.35 10.60 15.25
C ASN A 106 -10.13 9.78 16.54
N SER A 107 -8.91 9.26 16.78
CA SER A 107 -8.60 8.37 17.90
C SER A 107 -9.65 7.26 18.07
N LYS A 108 -10.06 6.65 16.94
CA LYS A 108 -11.15 5.67 16.93
C LYS A 108 -10.75 4.48 17.82
N THR A 109 -11.70 4.08 18.64
CA THR A 109 -11.56 2.96 19.59
C THR A 109 -12.60 1.89 19.23
N SER A 110 -12.29 0.64 19.56
CA SER A 110 -13.25 -0.47 19.48
C SER A 110 -14.50 -0.18 20.32
N SER A 111 -15.60 -0.83 19.96
CA SER A 111 -16.87 -0.84 20.70
C SER A 111 -16.71 -1.19 22.17
N THR A 112 -15.74 -2.05 22.50
CA THR A 112 -15.43 -2.45 23.88
C THR A 112 -14.50 -1.48 24.62
N GLY A 113 -13.95 -0.46 23.96
CA GLY A 113 -13.00 0.48 24.56
C GLY A 113 -11.58 -0.08 24.72
N SER A 114 -11.35 -1.35 24.38
CA SER A 114 -10.12 -2.08 24.70
C SER A 114 -8.95 -1.78 23.76
N VAL A 115 -9.23 -1.33 22.54
CA VAL A 115 -8.22 -1.11 21.50
C VAL A 115 -8.48 0.23 20.82
N THR A 116 -7.49 1.12 20.83
CA THR A 116 -7.54 2.43 20.15
C THR A 116 -6.49 2.50 19.05
N VAL A 117 -6.82 3.13 17.92
CA VAL A 117 -5.84 3.41 16.87
C VAL A 117 -4.87 4.50 17.35
N GLU A 118 -3.59 4.14 17.50
CA GLU A 118 -2.55 5.07 17.91
C GLU A 118 -2.31 6.17 16.86
N PRO A 119 -2.05 7.43 17.24
CA PRO A 119 -1.71 8.50 16.28
C PRO A 119 -0.50 8.17 15.39
N ARG A 120 0.49 7.40 15.88
CA ARG A 120 1.67 7.01 15.10
C ARG A 120 1.33 6.14 13.89
N THR A 121 0.16 5.51 13.90
CA THR A 121 -0.37 4.70 12.79
C THR A 121 -0.43 5.50 11.48
N ILE A 122 -0.41 6.84 11.55
CA ILE A 122 -0.25 7.70 10.37
C ILE A 122 1.02 7.40 9.56
N GLU A 123 2.09 6.90 10.19
CA GLU A 123 3.32 6.47 9.50
C GLU A 123 3.06 5.28 8.58
N THR A 124 2.34 4.26 9.07
CA THR A 124 1.87 3.12 8.29
C THR A 124 1.05 3.59 7.08
N THR A 125 0.17 4.59 7.25
CA THR A 125 -0.61 5.13 6.11
C THR A 125 0.25 5.75 5.03
N ARG A 126 1.35 6.45 5.40
CA ARG A 126 2.26 7.07 4.44
C ARG A 126 3.00 6.03 3.62
N ILE A 127 3.42 4.94 4.26
CA ILE A 127 4.09 3.82 3.59
C ILE A 127 3.11 3.08 2.66
N ILE A 128 1.87 2.82 3.11
CA ILE A 128 0.84 2.21 2.27
C ILE A 128 0.58 3.08 1.04
N LYS A 129 0.37 4.40 1.19
CA LYS A 129 0.15 5.31 0.06
C LYS A 129 1.34 5.40 -0.88
N LEU A 130 2.57 5.24 -0.37
CA LEU A 130 3.76 5.19 -1.20
C LEU A 130 3.70 3.98 -2.14
N PHE A 131 3.45 2.77 -1.59
CA PHE A 131 3.37 1.56 -2.41
C PHE A 131 2.15 1.55 -3.34
N ASP A 132 1.00 2.05 -2.90
CA ASP A 132 -0.17 2.27 -3.76
C ASP A 132 0.19 3.13 -4.99
N SER A 133 0.85 4.26 -4.75
CA SER A 133 1.23 5.17 -5.84
C SER A 133 2.31 4.59 -6.74
N ILE A 134 3.30 3.86 -6.20
CA ILE A 134 4.32 3.20 -7.01
C ILE A 134 3.67 2.14 -7.90
N PHE A 135 2.78 1.32 -7.33
CA PHE A 135 2.07 0.29 -8.07
C PHE A 135 1.20 0.88 -9.18
N ASP A 136 0.37 1.88 -8.87
CA ASP A 136 -0.49 2.54 -9.86
C ASP A 136 0.31 3.21 -11.00
N ARG A 137 1.54 3.69 -10.74
CA ARG A 137 2.41 4.30 -11.76
C ARG A 137 3.03 3.27 -12.70
N LEU A 138 3.32 2.08 -12.20
CA LEU A 138 4.06 1.06 -12.94
C LEU A 138 3.14 0.00 -13.57
N ASP A 139 1.91 -0.13 -13.06
CA ASP A 139 0.89 -1.07 -13.51
C ASP A 139 -0.43 -0.35 -13.90
N GLY A 140 -0.33 0.96 -14.19
CA GLY A 140 -1.46 1.80 -14.56
C GLY A 140 -1.91 1.55 -16.00
N GLY A 141 -3.18 1.17 -16.19
CA GLY A 141 -3.78 0.91 -17.50
C GLY A 141 -5.11 1.61 -17.75
N THR A 142 -5.50 2.58 -16.91
CA THR A 142 -6.81 3.24 -17.06
C THR A 142 -6.73 4.45 -17.98
N PHE A 143 -7.62 4.53 -18.98
CA PHE A 143 -7.68 5.67 -19.91
C PHE A 143 -7.97 7.00 -19.22
N LYS A 144 -8.79 6.99 -18.14
CA LYS A 144 -9.10 8.17 -17.35
C LYS A 144 -8.84 7.87 -15.87
N ALA A 145 -7.84 8.54 -15.31
CA ALA A 145 -7.51 8.40 -13.90
C ALA A 145 -8.62 8.98 -13.02
N PRO A 146 -8.97 8.33 -11.88
CA PRO A 146 -9.74 8.97 -10.83
C PRO A 146 -8.98 10.18 -10.28
N ALA A 147 -9.68 11.26 -9.92
CA ALA A 147 -9.06 12.48 -9.36
C ALA A 147 -8.21 12.20 -8.12
N VAL A 148 -8.59 11.20 -7.33
CA VAL A 148 -7.89 10.80 -6.09
C VAL A 148 -6.65 9.93 -6.37
N LYS A 149 -6.55 9.34 -7.57
CA LYS A 149 -5.42 8.52 -8.03
C LYS A 149 -4.96 8.94 -9.44
N PRO A 150 -4.46 10.18 -9.63
CA PRO A 150 -3.95 10.64 -10.93
C PRO A 150 -2.93 9.69 -11.59
N PRO A 151 -2.01 9.04 -10.84
CA PRO A 151 -0.97 8.21 -11.45
C PRO A 151 -1.46 6.91 -12.12
N LYS A 152 -2.74 6.54 -11.97
CA LYS A 152 -3.32 5.34 -12.59
C LYS A 152 -3.69 5.55 -14.07
N GLY A 153 -3.72 6.80 -14.51
CA GLY A 153 -4.03 7.19 -15.88
C GLY A 153 -2.93 6.80 -16.85
N THR A 154 -3.29 6.71 -18.13
CA THR A 154 -2.30 6.69 -19.22
C THR A 154 -1.52 8.01 -19.24
N VAL A 155 -0.23 7.92 -19.59
CA VAL A 155 0.63 9.10 -19.71
C VAL A 155 0.12 9.97 -20.88
N ALA A 156 -0.18 11.24 -20.59
CA ALA A 156 -0.62 12.23 -21.55
C ALA A 156 0.13 13.56 -21.35
N ALA A 157 0.14 14.44 -22.36
CA ALA A 157 0.73 15.77 -22.23
C ALA A 157 0.09 16.53 -21.05
N GLY A 158 0.90 17.03 -20.11
CA GLY A 158 0.43 17.74 -18.90
C GLY A 158 0.02 16.86 -17.72
N SER A 159 0.15 15.53 -17.84
CA SER A 159 -0.09 14.61 -16.72
C SER A 159 0.99 14.74 -15.63
N SER A 160 0.62 14.52 -14.36
CA SER A 160 1.50 14.64 -13.19
C SER A 160 2.45 13.45 -12.98
N HIS A 161 2.69 12.66 -14.03
CA HIS A 161 3.70 11.59 -13.97
C HIS A 161 5.10 12.22 -13.87
N LEU A 162 6.00 11.54 -13.16
CA LEU A 162 7.38 12.02 -13.05
C LEU A 162 8.02 11.99 -14.43
N GLN A 163 8.61 13.12 -14.84
CA GLN A 163 9.55 13.15 -15.94
C GLN A 163 10.86 12.54 -15.45
N PHE A 164 11.40 11.58 -16.20
CA PHE A 164 12.69 10.93 -15.93
C PHE A 164 13.76 11.47 -16.86
#